data_AF-A0A7C1P9I5-F1
#
_entry.id   AF-A0A7C1P9I5-F1
#
_cell.length_a   1.000
_cell.length_b   1.000
_cell.length_c   1.000
_cell.angle_alpha   90.00
_cell.angle_beta   90.00
_cell.angle_gamma   90.00
#
_symmetry.space_group_name_H-M   'P 1'
#
loop_
_entity.id
_entity.type
_entity.pdbx_description
1 polymer ?
#
loop_
_entity_poly.entity_id
_entity_poly.type
_entity_poly.pdbx_seq_one_letter_code
_entity_poly.pdbx_strand_id
1 'polypeptide(L)'
;IFGAGLDVFAEEPLPPGHPFTALDNVVLTPHAGWVTREARERLLRLPVENIATYLAGRPQHVVNPGALAHPRPVGGRQLPGA
;
A
#
# COMPACT_ATOMS: atom_id res chain seq x y z
N ILE A 1 22.04 16.66 -15.24
CA ILE A 1 22.42 15.81 -14.08
C ILE A 1 23.27 14.65 -14.57
N PHE A 2 24.10 14.04 -13.72
CA PHE A 2 25.03 12.97 -14.12
C PHE A 2 24.44 11.56 -14.01
N GLY A 3 23.39 11.34 -13.21
CA GLY A 3 22.71 10.04 -13.06
C GLY A 3 21.47 10.13 -12.16
N ALA A 4 20.80 8.99 -11.96
CA ALA A 4 19.59 8.88 -11.11
C ALA A 4 19.47 7.50 -10.42
N GLY A 5 18.79 7.47 -9.28
CA GLY A 5 18.35 6.24 -8.61
C GLY A 5 16.83 6.26 -8.47
N LEU A 6 16.13 5.24 -8.97
CA LEU A 6 14.67 5.18 -8.99
C LEU A 6 14.17 3.90 -8.32
N ASP A 7 13.30 4.04 -7.34
CA ASP A 7 12.58 2.92 -6.71
C ASP A 7 11.13 2.80 -7.20
N VAL A 8 10.57 3.88 -7.75
CA VAL A 8 9.17 3.95 -8.21
C VAL A 8 9.09 4.41 -9.65
N PHE A 9 8.04 3.99 -10.33
CA PHE A 9 7.80 4.29 -11.74
C PHE A 9 6.38 4.80 -11.95
N ALA A 10 6.14 5.50 -13.06
CA ALA A 10 4.79 5.96 -13.39
C ALA A 10 3.84 4.79 -13.70
N GLU A 11 4.36 3.74 -14.32
CA GLU A 11 3.68 2.47 -14.56
C GLU A 11 4.48 1.35 -13.90
N GLU A 12 3.81 0.50 -13.11
CA GLU A 12 4.41 -0.59 -12.37
C GLU A 12 3.68 -1.92 -12.66
N PRO A 13 4.42 -3.03 -12.93
CA PRO A 13 5.87 -3.13 -12.99
C PRO A 13 6.48 -2.39 -14.19
N LEU A 14 7.78 -2.05 -14.11
CA LEU A 14 8.47 -1.38 -15.21
C LEU A 14 8.34 -2.20 -16.50
N PRO A 15 7.82 -1.63 -17.61
CA PRO A 15 7.62 -2.39 -18.84
C PRO A 15 8.91 -3.00 -19.39
N PRO A 16 8.86 -4.22 -19.97
CA PRO A 16 10.02 -4.80 -20.63
C PRO A 16 10.57 -3.88 -21.73
N GLY A 17 11.90 -3.72 -21.78
CA GLY A 17 12.56 -2.86 -22.77
C GLY A 17 12.45 -1.36 -22.49
N HIS A 18 11.99 -0.95 -21.31
CA HIS A 18 11.94 0.46 -20.92
C HIS A 18 13.34 1.11 -21.00
N PRO A 19 13.50 2.33 -21.58
CA PRO A 19 14.80 2.95 -21.82
C PRO A 19 15.72 3.03 -20.59
N PHE A 20 15.14 3.19 -19.39
CA PHE A 20 15.91 3.24 -18.14
C PHE A 20 16.72 1.98 -17.86
N THR A 21 16.32 0.80 -18.36
CA THR A 21 17.07 -0.44 -18.13
C THR A 21 18.35 -0.53 -18.97
N ALA A 22 18.55 0.40 -19.90
CA ALA A 22 19.72 0.46 -20.78
C ALA A 22 20.67 1.64 -20.46
N LEU A 23 20.36 2.45 -19.44
CA LEU A 23 21.17 3.61 -19.07
C LEU A 23 22.21 3.23 -18.02
N ASP A 24 23.50 3.36 -18.36
CA ASP A 24 24.61 3.02 -17.46
C ASP A 24 24.70 3.92 -16.21
N ASN A 25 24.06 5.09 -16.25
CA ASN A 25 24.05 6.08 -15.16
C ASN A 25 22.75 6.08 -14.36
N VAL A 26 21.95 5.01 -14.46
CA VAL A 26 20.69 4.86 -13.73
C VAL A 26 20.68 3.55 -12.93
N VAL A 27 20.36 3.66 -11.65
CA VAL A 27 20.12 2.50 -10.76
C VAL A 27 18.63 2.35 -10.52
N LEU A 28 18.11 1.14 -10.71
CA LEU A 28 16.69 0.82 -10.58
C LEU A 28 16.47 -0.19 -9.45
N THR A 29 15.48 0.06 -8.60
CA THR A 29 14.97 -0.91 -7.62
C THR A 29 13.47 -1.13 -7.84
N PRO A 30 12.95 -2.36 -7.65
CA PRO A 30 11.58 -2.70 -8.01
C PRO A 30 10.59 -2.38 -6.88
N HIS A 31 10.36 -1.10 -6.59
CA HIS A 31 9.49 -0.64 -5.50
C HIS A 31 9.80 -1.35 -4.17
N ALA A 32 11.08 -1.35 -3.84
CA ALA A 32 11.66 -2.13 -2.75
C ALA A 32 11.99 -1.29 -1.50
N GLY A 33 11.70 0.01 -1.50
CA GLY A 33 11.98 0.90 -0.36
C GLY A 33 11.34 0.46 0.96
N TRP A 34 10.26 -0.32 0.92
CA TRP A 34 9.59 -0.89 2.10
C TRP A 34 10.04 -2.31 2.47
N VAL A 35 10.92 -2.94 1.68
CA VAL A 35 11.23 -4.38 1.77
C VAL A 35 12.33 -4.67 2.81
N THR A 36 12.23 -4.04 3.98
CA THR A 36 13.01 -4.45 5.17
C THR A 36 12.16 -5.38 6.04
N ARG A 37 12.80 -6.24 6.82
CA ARG A 37 12.08 -7.18 7.71
C ARG A 37 11.16 -6.43 8.67
N GLU A 38 11.68 -5.39 9.31
CA GLU A 38 10.99 -4.59 10.32
C GLU A 38 9.82 -3.80 9.71
N ALA A 39 9.99 -3.25 8.50
CA ALA A 39 8.89 -2.57 7.80
C ALA A 39 7.78 -3.55 7.42
N ARG A 40 8.14 -4.74 6.93
CA ARG A 40 7.18 -5.79 6.57
C ARG A 40 6.41 -6.30 7.78
N GLU A 41 7.07 -6.54 8.91
CA GLU A 41 6.42 -6.93 10.16
C GLU A 41 5.38 -5.88 10.60
N ARG A 42 5.72 -4.59 10.55
CA ARG A 42 4.78 -3.50 10.86
C ARG A 42 3.65 -3.39 9.86
N LEU A 43 3.95 -3.53 8.56
CA LEU A 43 2.98 -3.45 7.47
C LEU A 43 1.90 -4.54 7.59
N LEU A 44 2.26 -5.74 8.05
CA LEU A 44 1.30 -6.83 8.25
C LEU A 44 0.50 -6.66 9.54
N ARG A 45 1.11 -6.13 10.61
CA ARG A 45 0.48 -5.97 11.92
C ARG A 45 -0.53 -4.82 11.97
N LEU A 46 -0.14 -3.63 11.48
CA LEU A 46 -0.93 -2.40 11.64
C LEU A 46 -2.34 -2.46 11.00
N PRO A 47 -2.54 -3.02 9.79
CA PRO A 47 -3.87 -3.10 9.19
C PRO A 47 -4.83 -3.98 10.01
N VAL A 48 -4.33 -5.10 10.54
CA VAL A 48 -5.12 -6.00 11.39
C VAL A 48 -5.58 -5.29 12.66
N GLU A 49 -4.66 -4.58 13.31
CA GLU A 49 -4.97 -3.76 14.50
C GLU A 49 -5.97 -2.65 14.16
N ASN A 50 -5.78 -1.92 13.06
CA ASN A 50 -6.68 -0.85 12.63
C ASN A 50 -8.11 -1.33 12.38
N ILE A 51 -8.27 -2.51 11.77
CA ILE A 51 -9.58 -3.12 11.55
C ILE A 51 -10.21 -3.50 12.89
N ALA A 52 -9.45 -4.16 13.77
CA ALA A 52 -9.95 -4.56 15.08
C ALA A 52 -10.39 -3.35 15.93
N THR A 53 -9.61 -2.27 15.94
CA THR A 53 -9.94 -1.06 16.70
C THR A 53 -11.11 -0.29 16.08
N TYR A 54 -11.23 -0.25 14.75
CA TYR A 54 -12.42 0.26 14.06
C TYR A 54 -13.70 -0.48 14.50
N LEU A 55 -13.69 -1.82 14.48
CA LEU A 55 -14.83 -2.65 14.90
C LEU A 55 -15.17 -2.47 16.38
N ALA A 56 -14.18 -2.15 17.21
CA ALA A 56 -14.36 -1.83 18.63
C ALA A 56 -14.77 -0.37 18.91
N GLY A 57 -15.12 0.41 17.87
CA GLY A 57 -15.55 1.80 17.99
C GLY A 57 -14.44 2.79 18.32
N ARG A 58 -13.17 2.40 18.16
CA ARG A 58 -11.97 3.23 18.43
C ARG A 58 -11.09 3.32 17.18
N PRO A 59 -11.57 3.91 16.07
CA PRO A 59 -10.80 3.94 14.83
C PRO A 59 -9.46 4.64 15.00
N GLN A 60 -8.41 4.10 14.37
CA GLN A 60 -7.05 4.63 14.38
C GLN A 60 -6.55 4.83 12.94
N HIS A 61 -5.54 5.69 12.75
CA HIS A 61 -4.92 5.95 11.44
C HIS A 61 -5.92 6.35 10.33
N VAL A 62 -6.95 7.12 10.70
CA VAL A 62 -8.02 7.55 9.78
C VAL A 62 -7.52 8.65 8.86
N VAL A 63 -7.42 8.34 7.57
CA VAL A 63 -6.98 9.29 6.53
C VAL A 63 -8.12 10.21 6.08
N ASN A 64 -9.34 9.69 5.99
CA ASN A 64 -10.54 10.44 5.60
C ASN A 64 -11.57 10.43 6.75
N PRO A 65 -11.53 11.41 7.68
CA PRO A 65 -12.46 11.47 8.81
C PRO A 65 -13.94 11.57 8.41
N GLY A 66 -14.26 12.18 7.26
CA GLY A 66 -15.63 12.29 6.77
C GLY A 66 -16.30 10.93 6.52
N ALA A 67 -15.52 9.90 6.23
CA ALA A 67 -16.03 8.54 6.05
C ALA A 67 -16.61 7.93 7.34
N LEU A 68 -16.22 8.43 8.52
CA LEU A 68 -16.75 7.96 9.80
C LEU A 68 -18.17 8.45 10.09
N ALA A 69 -18.63 9.52 9.43
CA ALA A 69 -20.00 10.03 9.58
C ALA A 69 -21.05 9.13 8.89
N HIS A 70 -20.62 8.24 7.99
CA HIS A 70 -21.47 7.31 7.25
C HIS A 70 -20.93 5.88 7.35
N PRO A 71 -20.92 5.28 8.55
CA PRO A 71 -20.45 3.91 8.71
C PRO A 71 -21.38 2.97 7.93
N ARG A 72 -20.83 2.24 6.97
CA ARG A 72 -21.58 1.16 6.31
C ARG A 72 -21.83 0.06 7.35
N PRO A 73 -23.08 -0.39 7.58
CA PRO A 73 -23.33 -1.47 8.51
C PRO A 73 -22.59 -2.73 8.06
N VAL A 74 -21.76 -3.28 8.95
CA VAL A 74 -21.14 -4.60 8.78
C VAL A 74 -22.26 -5.63 9.00
N GLY A 75 -23.02 -5.93 7.95
CA GLY A 75 -24.15 -6.88 8.05
C GLY A 75 -25.17 -6.90 6.90
N GLY A 76 -25.02 -6.10 5.84
CA GLY A 76 -26.08 -5.94 4.82
C GLY A 76 -26.01 -6.82 3.56
N ARG A 77 -25.00 -7.69 3.39
CA ARG A 77 -24.94 -8.62 2.24
C ARG A 77 -25.17 -10.04 2.74
N GLN A 78 -26.42 -10.48 2.73
CA GLN A 78 -26.73 -11.90 2.71
C GLN A 78 -26.06 -12.47 1.45
N LEU A 79 -25.10 -13.38 1.62
CA LEU A 79 -24.60 -14.17 0.50
C LEU A 79 -25.79 -14.97 -0.05
N PRO A 80 -26.07 -14.95 -1.35
CA PRO A 80 -27.15 -15.78 -1.89
C PRO A 80 -26.78 -17.26 -1.72
N GLY A 81 -27.52 -17.96 -0.85
CA GLY A 81 -27.54 -19.43 -0.77
C GLY A 81 -26.66 -20.08 0.29
N ALA A 82 -26.92 -19.81 1.57
CA ALA A 82 -26.61 -20.75 2.65
C ALA A 82 -27.89 -21.06 3.42
#